data_AF-A0A7K2AK41-F1
#
_entry.id   AF-A0A7K2AK41-F1
#
_cell.length_a   1.000
_cell.length_b   1.000
_cell.length_c   1.000
_cell.angle_alpha   90.00
_cell.angle_beta   90.00
_cell.angle_gamma   90.00
#
_symmetry.space_group_name_H-M   'P 1'
#
loop_
_entity.id
_entity.type
_entity.pdbx_description
1 polymer ?
#
loop_
_entity_poly.entity_id
_entity_poly.type
_entity_poly.pdbx_seq_one_letter_code
_entity_poly.pdbx_strand_id
1 'polypeptide(L)'
;MRPTVPSATQQHPGVDSAEIRIRFRHLFDVWDKETVMCSFPHQIYNHWAYEKIVGLGEPAIPYMLGELQRGNPDIVRALRTISGESLFQGQGLTTEEIMDTWLAWGEAKGHVPTIA
;
A
#
# COMPACT_ATOMS: atom_id res chain seq x y z
N MET A 1 -30.25 18.43 32.61
CA MET A 1 -29.19 17.40 32.79
C MET A 1 -28.57 17.13 31.42
N ARG A 2 -27.34 17.57 31.18
CA ARG A 2 -26.57 17.23 29.97
C ARG A 2 -25.81 15.92 30.27
N PRO A 3 -25.90 14.87 29.44
CA PRO A 3 -24.94 13.80 29.54
C PRO A 3 -23.58 14.32 29.04
N THR A 4 -22.62 14.42 29.95
CA THR A 4 -21.19 14.47 29.64
C THR A 4 -20.81 13.15 28.98
N VAL A 5 -20.61 13.19 27.66
CA VAL A 5 -19.89 12.13 26.95
C VAL A 5 -18.43 12.15 27.41
N PRO A 6 -17.89 11.04 27.94
CA PRO A 6 -16.47 10.96 28.26
C PRO A 6 -15.65 10.87 26.97
N SER A 7 -14.52 11.57 27.01
CA SER A 7 -13.44 11.62 26.04
C SER A 7 -13.12 10.26 25.40
N ALA A 8 -13.18 10.19 24.08
CA ALA A 8 -12.54 9.14 23.29
C ALA A 8 -11.28 9.70 22.62
N THR A 9 -10.33 10.14 23.44
CA THR A 9 -8.91 10.08 23.05
C THR A 9 -8.47 8.69 23.47
N GLN A 10 -8.00 7.85 22.54
CA GLN A 10 -6.78 7.01 22.64
C GLN A 10 -6.54 6.32 21.29
N GLN A 11 -5.91 7.02 20.35
CA GLN A 11 -5.23 6.35 19.23
C GLN A 11 -3.97 5.68 19.81
N HIS A 12 -3.91 4.35 19.77
CA HIS A 12 -2.74 3.55 20.15
C HIS A 12 -1.93 3.24 18.89
N PRO A 13 -0.75 3.86 18.67
CA PRO A 13 0.04 3.68 17.46
C PRO A 13 0.60 2.25 17.26
N GLY A 14 0.50 1.36 18.26
CA GLY A 14 0.93 -0.04 18.15
C GLY A 14 -0.17 -1.06 17.83
N VAL A 15 -1.45 -0.71 18.04
CA VAL A 15 -2.60 -1.60 17.74
C VAL A 15 -3.03 -1.44 16.27
N ASP A 16 -2.85 -0.23 15.73
CA ASP A 16 -3.24 0.15 14.37
C ASP A 16 -2.40 -0.57 13.29
N SER A 17 -1.06 -0.65 13.47
CA SER A 17 -0.18 -1.25 12.46
C SER A 17 -0.40 -2.75 12.28
N ALA A 18 -0.66 -3.49 13.36
CA ALA A 18 -0.89 -4.93 13.27
C ALA A 18 -2.21 -5.25 12.57
N GLU A 19 -3.26 -4.49 12.87
CA GLU A 19 -4.56 -4.62 12.21
C GLU A 19 -4.48 -4.23 10.73
N ILE A 20 -3.81 -3.13 10.41
CA ILE A 20 -3.60 -2.69 9.02
C ILE A 20 -2.79 -3.72 8.25
N ARG A 21 -1.74 -4.32 8.85
CA ARG A 21 -0.99 -5.41 8.24
C ARG A 21 -1.87 -6.61 7.91
N ILE A 22 -2.72 -7.04 8.85
CA ILE A 22 -3.61 -8.19 8.65
C ILE A 22 -4.63 -7.89 7.55
N ARG A 23 -5.25 -6.71 7.58
CA ARG A 23 -6.21 -6.28 6.55
C ARG A 23 -5.54 -6.17 5.18
N PHE A 24 -4.38 -5.51 5.11
CA PHE A 24 -3.59 -5.42 3.88
C PHE A 24 -3.29 -6.80 3.33
N ARG A 25 -2.75 -7.70 4.16
CA ARG A 25 -2.36 -9.04 3.71
C ARG A 25 -3.56 -9.81 3.17
N HIS A 26 -4.69 -9.79 3.88
CA HIS A 26 -5.90 -10.46 3.43
C HIS A 26 -6.41 -9.92 2.09
N LEU A 27 -6.48 -8.59 1.95
CA LEU A 27 -6.93 -7.95 0.72
C LEU A 27 -5.96 -8.19 -0.45
N PHE A 28 -4.65 -8.15 -0.18
CA PHE A 28 -3.62 -8.38 -1.16
C PHE A 28 -3.64 -9.82 -1.66
N ASP A 29 -3.77 -10.81 -0.76
CA ASP A 29 -3.86 -12.22 -1.12
C ASP A 29 -5.09 -12.52 -1.99
N VAL A 30 -6.23 -11.89 -1.67
CA VAL A 30 -7.45 -12.01 -2.48
C VAL A 30 -7.27 -11.39 -3.85
N TRP A 31 -6.76 -10.15 -3.89
CA TRP A 31 -6.49 -9.44 -5.15
C TRP A 31 -5.52 -10.23 -6.03
N ASP A 32 -4.34 -10.58 -5.51
CA ASP A 32 -3.29 -11.28 -6.25
C ASP A 32 -3.82 -12.61 -6.82
N LYS A 33 -4.49 -13.41 -6.00
CA LYS A 33 -5.08 -14.69 -6.46
C LYS A 33 -6.11 -14.51 -7.57
N GLU A 34 -6.94 -13.47 -7.50
CA GLU A 34 -8.01 -13.22 -8.46
C GLU A 34 -7.51 -12.50 -9.72
N THR A 35 -6.35 -11.80 -9.66
CA THR A 35 -5.84 -10.98 -10.76
C THR A 35 -4.54 -11.47 -11.39
N VAL A 36 -3.79 -12.39 -10.79
CA VAL A 36 -2.47 -12.85 -11.29
C VAL A 36 -2.51 -13.42 -12.71
N MET A 37 -3.65 -13.99 -13.14
CA MET A 37 -3.83 -14.52 -14.50
C MET A 37 -4.61 -13.57 -15.42
N CYS A 38 -4.95 -12.36 -14.97
CA CYS A 38 -5.71 -11.41 -15.78
C CYS A 38 -4.82 -10.71 -16.81
N SER A 39 -5.08 -10.94 -18.10
CA SER A 39 -4.39 -10.21 -19.19
C SER A 39 -4.91 -8.78 -19.40
N PHE A 40 -5.92 -8.35 -18.64
CA PHE A 40 -6.56 -7.04 -18.79
C PHE A 40 -6.26 -6.15 -17.56
N PRO A 41 -5.41 -5.12 -17.70
CA PRO A 41 -5.05 -4.22 -16.60
C PRO A 41 -6.26 -3.55 -15.93
N HIS A 42 -7.33 -3.30 -16.69
CA HIS A 42 -8.58 -2.75 -16.15
C HIS A 42 -9.21 -3.64 -15.06
N GLN A 43 -9.10 -4.97 -15.17
CA GLN A 43 -9.65 -5.89 -14.16
C GLN A 43 -8.79 -5.94 -12.90
N ILE A 44 -7.47 -5.80 -13.05
CA ILE A 44 -6.51 -5.71 -11.95
C ILE A 44 -6.81 -4.47 -11.08
N TYR A 45 -7.10 -3.36 -11.76
CA TYR A 45 -7.19 -2.03 -11.16
C TYR A 45 -8.57 -1.61 -10.66
N ASN A 46 -9.64 -2.26 -11.15
CA ASN A 46 -11.01 -2.06 -10.67
C ASN A 46 -11.48 -3.22 -9.77
N HIS A 47 -10.54 -4.03 -9.30
CA HIS A 47 -10.84 -5.09 -8.36
C HIS A 47 -11.23 -4.50 -7.00
N TRP A 48 -12.32 -4.98 -6.41
CA TRP A 48 -12.82 -4.47 -5.12
C TRP A 48 -11.75 -4.52 -4.01
N ALA A 49 -10.94 -5.58 -3.98
CA ALA A 49 -9.88 -5.72 -2.99
C ALA A 49 -8.75 -4.70 -3.21
N TYR A 50 -8.46 -4.35 -4.47
CA TYR A 50 -7.50 -3.29 -4.80
C TYR A 50 -7.97 -1.92 -4.29
N GLU A 51 -9.26 -1.60 -4.48
CA GLU A 51 -9.83 -0.36 -3.95
C GLU A 51 -9.79 -0.30 -2.42
N LYS A 52 -9.99 -1.44 -1.74
CA LYS A 52 -9.86 -1.52 -0.28
C LYS A 52 -8.41 -1.36 0.17
N ILE A 53 -7.43 -1.89 -0.57
CA ILE A 53 -6.00 -1.65 -0.30
C ILE A 53 -5.69 -0.16 -0.37
N VAL A 54 -6.17 0.53 -1.42
CA VAL A 54 -6.04 2.00 -1.53
C VAL A 54 -6.71 2.72 -0.36
N GLY A 55 -7.89 2.24 0.07
CA GLY A 55 -8.62 2.77 1.21
C GLY A 55 -7.96 2.57 2.58
N LEU A 56 -6.91 1.75 2.71
CA LEU A 56 -6.13 1.65 3.95
C LEU A 56 -5.25 2.89 4.18
N GLY A 57 -4.94 3.64 3.13
CA GLY A 57 -4.17 4.89 3.23
C GLY A 57 -2.70 4.70 3.59
N GLU A 58 -2.06 5.80 4.04
CA GLU A 58 -0.62 5.88 4.29
C GLU A 58 -0.03 4.77 5.19
N PRO A 59 -0.71 4.29 6.25
CA PRO A 59 -0.13 3.25 7.11
C PRO A 59 0.08 1.91 6.40
N ALA A 60 -0.49 1.70 5.22
CA ALA A 60 -0.28 0.50 4.41
C ALA A 60 0.96 0.59 3.49
N ILE A 61 1.56 1.77 3.32
CA ILE A 61 2.74 1.99 2.46
C ILE A 61 3.90 1.03 2.78
N PRO A 62 4.31 0.82 4.05
CA PRO A 62 5.38 -0.13 4.38
C PRO A 62 5.13 -1.55 3.85
N TYR A 63 3.88 -2.00 3.89
CA TYR A 63 3.50 -3.35 3.44
C TYR A 63 3.47 -3.44 1.92
N MET A 64 3.02 -2.38 1.24
CA MET A 64 3.08 -2.28 -0.23
C MET A 64 4.51 -2.28 -0.75
N LEU A 65 5.43 -1.55 -0.10
CA LEU A 65 6.85 -1.58 -0.44
C LEU A 65 7.46 -2.97 -0.25
N GLY A 66 7.02 -3.71 0.78
CA GLY A 66 7.41 -5.11 0.95
C GLY A 66 6.95 -6.03 -0.20
N GLU A 67 5.75 -5.84 -0.72
CA GLU A 67 5.26 -6.59 -1.90
C GLU A 67 5.93 -6.13 -3.20
N LEU A 68 6.27 -4.85 -3.30
CA LEU A 68 7.06 -4.31 -4.39
C LEU A 68 8.44 -4.98 -4.44
N GLN A 69 9.11 -5.13 -3.29
CA GLN A 69 10.39 -5.85 -3.19
C GLN A 69 10.27 -7.33 -3.59
N ARG A 70 9.09 -7.93 -3.48
CA ARG A 70 8.80 -9.30 -3.92
C ARG A 70 8.50 -9.42 -5.42
N GLY A 71 8.51 -8.31 -6.15
CA GLY A 71 8.32 -8.32 -7.60
C GLY A 71 6.89 -8.09 -8.06
N ASN A 72 6.03 -7.45 -7.26
CA ASN A 72 4.66 -7.13 -7.67
C ASN A 72 4.54 -5.66 -8.13
N PRO A 73 4.77 -5.34 -9.43
CA PRO A 73 4.81 -3.96 -9.91
C PRO A 73 3.45 -3.27 -9.93
N ASP A 74 2.34 -4.01 -9.91
CA ASP A 74 0.99 -3.45 -9.92
C ASP A 74 0.65 -2.65 -8.65
N ILE A 75 1.38 -2.89 -7.55
CA ILE A 75 1.26 -2.13 -6.31
C ILE A 75 1.79 -0.70 -6.44
N VAL A 76 2.66 -0.41 -7.43
CA VAL A 76 3.20 0.94 -7.70
C VAL A 76 2.07 1.96 -7.88
N ARG A 77 0.99 1.56 -8.57
CA ARG A 77 -0.13 2.46 -8.78
C ARG A 77 -0.85 2.78 -7.47
N ALA A 78 -0.98 1.81 -6.56
CA ALA A 78 -1.58 2.05 -5.24
C ALA A 78 -0.68 2.95 -4.38
N LEU A 79 0.63 2.69 -4.38
CA LEU A 79 1.63 3.54 -3.72
C LEU A 79 1.54 4.99 -4.17
N ARG A 80 1.46 5.22 -5.49
CA ARG A 80 1.29 6.55 -6.07
C ARG A 80 0.00 7.23 -5.63
N THR A 81 -1.12 6.49 -5.65
CA THR A 81 -2.42 7.03 -5.25
C THR A 81 -2.45 7.42 -3.78
N ILE A 82 -1.86 6.62 -2.90
CA ILE A 82 -1.88 6.85 -1.45
C ILE A 82 -0.89 7.95 -1.05
N SER A 83 0.35 7.85 -1.53
CA SER A 83 1.41 8.82 -1.17
C SER A 83 1.20 10.19 -1.82
N GLY A 84 0.48 10.26 -2.95
CA GLY A 84 0.35 11.47 -3.76
C GLY A 84 1.67 11.90 -4.43
N GLU A 85 2.74 11.12 -4.31
CA GLU A 85 4.06 11.45 -4.83
C GLU A 85 4.17 11.10 -6.32
N SER A 86 4.92 11.90 -7.08
CA SER A 86 5.21 11.64 -8.48
C SER A 86 6.72 11.53 -8.69
N LEU A 87 7.26 10.35 -8.42
CA LEU A 87 8.71 10.11 -8.40
C LEU A 87 9.38 10.09 -9.78
N PHE A 88 8.61 9.94 -10.84
CA PHE A 88 9.09 9.90 -12.21
C PHE A 88 8.36 10.91 -13.08
N GLN A 89 9.12 11.59 -13.95
CA GLN A 89 8.62 12.51 -14.96
C GLN A 89 9.23 12.11 -16.31
N GLY A 90 8.53 11.28 -17.08
CA GLY A 90 9.01 10.83 -18.39
C GLY A 90 8.53 9.45 -18.79
N GLN A 91 8.90 9.05 -19.99
CA GLN A 91 8.73 7.69 -20.52
C GLN A 91 10.11 7.05 -20.66
N GLY A 92 10.18 5.72 -20.69
CA GLY A 92 11.42 4.98 -20.93
C GLY A 92 12.05 4.33 -19.70
N LEU A 93 11.41 4.40 -18.53
CA LEU A 93 11.80 3.60 -17.37
C LEU A 93 11.31 2.17 -17.53
N THR A 94 12.18 1.23 -17.22
CA THR A 94 11.85 -0.19 -17.05
C THR A 94 11.07 -0.41 -15.76
N THR A 95 10.37 -1.54 -15.68
CA THR A 95 9.64 -1.93 -14.47
C THR A 95 10.57 -2.00 -13.25
N GLU A 96 11.79 -2.51 -13.43
CA GLU A 96 12.81 -2.60 -12.39
C GLU A 96 13.22 -1.21 -11.87
N GLU A 97 13.54 -0.27 -12.77
CA GLU A 97 13.89 1.10 -12.39
C GLU A 97 12.76 1.82 -11.64
N ILE A 98 11.49 1.56 -12.02
CA ILE A 98 10.33 2.09 -11.31
C ILE A 98 10.27 1.51 -9.90
N MET A 99 10.44 0.20 -9.75
CA MET A 99 10.42 -0.48 -8.46
C MET A 99 11.53 0.05 -7.54
N ASP A 100 12.76 0.13 -8.04
CA ASP A 100 13.92 0.63 -7.31
C ASP A 100 13.73 2.07 -6.84
N THR A 101 13.17 2.93 -7.70
CA THR A 101 12.87 4.32 -7.36
C THR A 101 11.90 4.42 -6.17
N TRP A 102 10.85 3.58 -6.16
CA TRP A 102 9.89 3.53 -5.06
C TRP A 102 10.48 2.95 -3.78
N LEU A 103 11.31 1.91 -3.88
CA LEU A 103 12.01 1.35 -2.74
C LEU A 103 12.95 2.39 -2.11
N ALA A 104 13.77 3.07 -2.91
CA ALA A 104 14.66 4.14 -2.45
C ALA A 104 13.89 5.30 -1.80
N TRP A 105 12.75 5.71 -2.36
CA TRP A 105 11.88 6.70 -1.74
C TRP A 105 11.33 6.21 -0.39
N GLY A 106 10.89 4.95 -0.32
CA GLY A 106 10.39 4.32 0.89
C GLY A 106 11.45 4.27 2.00
N GLU A 107 12.70 3.96 1.65
CA GLU A 107 13.83 3.97 2.57
C GLU A 107 14.11 5.38 3.09
N ALA A 108 14.17 6.37 2.19
CA ALA A 108 14.42 7.76 2.54
C ALA A 108 13.34 8.36 3.47
N LYS A 109 12.09 7.88 3.37
CA LYS A 109 10.98 8.29 4.24
C LYS A 109 10.86 7.47 5.53
N GLY A 110 11.68 6.42 5.70
CA GLY A 110 11.60 5.52 6.86
C GLY A 110 10.40 4.56 6.82
N HIS A 111 9.85 4.29 5.63
CA HIS A 111 8.73 3.37 5.44
C HIS A 111 9.15 1.93 5.19
N VAL A 112 10.39 1.67 4.78
CA VAL A 112 10.85 0.29 4.60
C VAL A 112 11.08 -0.33 5.99
N PRO A 113 10.30 -1.36 6.38
CA PRO A 113 10.65 -2.11 7.56
C PRO A 113 11.98 -2.79 7.27
N THR A 114 13.01 -2.47 8.06
CA THR A 114 14.25 -3.24 8.09
C THR A 114 13.88 -4.69 8.39
N ILE A 115 13.80 -5.52 7.35
CA ILE A 115 13.65 -6.95 7.49
C ILE A 115 15.05 -7.44 7.88
N ALA A 116 15.27 -7.59 9.19
CA ALA A 116 16.35 -8.42 9.72
C ALA A 116 15.90 -9.89 9.71
#